data_AF-A0A015Y2P6-F1
#
_entry.id   AF-A0A015Y2P6-F1
#
_cell.length_a   1.000
_cell.length_b   1.000
_cell.length_c   1.000
_cell.angle_alpha   90.00
_cell.angle_beta   90.00
_cell.angle_gamma   90.00
#
_symmetry.space_group_name_H-M   'P 1'
#
loop_
_entity.id
_entity.type
_entity.pdbx_description
1 polymer ?
#
loop_
_entity_poly.entity_id
_entity_poly.type
_entity_poly.pdbx_seq_one_letter_code
_entity_poly.pdbx_strand_id
1 'polypeptide(L)'
;MSNDIELTPMMKQFLDLKAKHPDAVMLFRCGDFYETYSTDAIIAAEILGITLTKRANGKGKTVEMAGFPHHALDTYLPKLIRAGKRVAICDQLEDPKTTKKLVKRGITELVTPGVSINDNVLNYKENNFLAAVH
;
A
#
# COMPACT_ATOMS: atom_id res chain seq x y z
N MET A 1 9.74 12.35 -18.10
CA MET A 1 8.97 11.44 -18.97
C MET A 1 8.32 10.43 -18.03
N SER A 2 7.02 10.28 -17.83
CA SER A 2 5.84 10.57 -18.64
C SER A 2 4.63 10.68 -17.71
N ASN A 3 3.97 11.84 -17.62
CA ASN A 3 2.96 12.13 -16.59
C ASN A 3 1.51 12.24 -17.11
N ASP A 4 1.21 11.57 -18.23
CA ASP A 4 -0.15 11.51 -18.79
C ASP A 4 -0.75 10.11 -18.64
N ILE A 5 -0.98 9.75 -17.37
CA ILE A 5 -2.04 8.80 -17.00
C ILE A 5 -3.28 9.67 -16.85
N GLU A 6 -4.38 9.37 -17.55
CA GLU A 6 -5.64 10.05 -17.25
C GLU A 6 -6.03 9.66 -15.82
N LEU A 7 -5.75 10.54 -14.87
CA LEU A 7 -5.89 10.25 -13.46
C LEU A 7 -7.37 10.11 -13.15
N THR A 8 -7.84 8.86 -13.08
CA THR A 8 -9.12 8.58 -12.46
C THR A 8 -9.11 9.24 -11.07
N PRO A 9 -10.27 9.72 -10.57
CA PRO A 9 -10.33 10.35 -9.26
C PRO A 9 -9.67 9.52 -8.14
N MET A 10 -9.73 8.20 -8.26
CA MET A 10 -9.02 7.25 -7.39
C MET A 10 -7.50 7.29 -7.53
N MET A 11 -6.96 7.24 -8.76
CA MET A 11 -5.51 7.32 -8.99
C MET A 11 -4.94 8.68 -8.59
N LYS A 12 -5.73 9.75 -8.67
CA LYS A 12 -5.35 11.06 -8.13
C LYS A 12 -5.16 11.02 -6.63
N GLN A 13 -6.13 10.50 -5.88
CA GLN A 13 -5.99 10.32 -4.43
C GLN A 13 -4.79 9.44 -4.07
N PHE A 14 -4.56 8.35 -4.81
CA PHE A 14 -3.40 7.49 -4.60
C PHE A 14 -2.08 8.26 -4.79
N LEU A 15 -1.92 8.96 -5.91
CA LEU A 15 -0.70 9.71 -6.20
C LEU A 15 -0.45 10.86 -5.23
N ASP A 16 -1.52 11.57 -4.82
CA ASP A 16 -1.43 12.64 -3.82
C ASP A 16 -0.96 12.12 -2.46
N LEU A 17 -1.41 10.92 -2.06
CA LEU A 17 -0.96 10.27 -0.82
C LEU A 17 0.45 9.69 -0.97
N LYS A 18 0.77 9.06 -2.10
CA LYS A 18 2.09 8.50 -2.39
C LYS A 18 3.17 9.58 -2.42
N ALA A 19 2.86 10.78 -2.89
CA ALA A 19 3.78 11.92 -2.88
C ALA A 19 4.24 12.29 -1.46
N LYS A 20 3.44 12.00 -0.42
CA LYS A 20 3.81 12.24 0.98
C LYS A 20 4.74 11.17 1.55
N HIS A 21 4.72 9.96 0.98
CA HIS A 21 5.53 8.82 1.39
C HIS A 21 6.10 8.09 0.15
N PRO A 22 7.02 8.73 -0.59
CA PRO A 22 7.51 8.20 -1.86
C PRO A 22 8.28 6.89 -1.72
N ASP A 23 8.90 6.68 -0.56
CA ASP A 23 9.76 5.55 -0.22
C ASP A 23 9.02 4.35 0.40
N ALA A 24 7.77 4.53 0.83
CA ALA A 24 6.97 3.47 1.42
C ALA A 24 6.09 2.77 0.37
N VAL A 25 6.00 1.43 0.43
CA VAL A 25 5.02 0.66 -0.35
C VAL A 25 3.63 1.02 0.13
N MET A 26 2.77 1.52 -0.76
CA MET A 26 1.43 1.97 -0.39
C MET A 26 0.37 0.88 -0.61
N LEU A 27 -0.20 0.37 0.48
CA LEU A 27 -1.37 -0.51 0.45
C LEU A 27 -2.63 0.36 0.46
N PHE A 28 -3.28 0.47 -0.70
CA PHE A 28 -4.43 1.33 -0.89
C PHE A 28 -5.74 0.54 -0.87
N ARG A 29 -6.62 0.82 0.09
CA ARG A 29 -7.87 0.07 0.26
C ARG A 29 -8.90 0.45 -0.80
N CYS A 30 -9.25 -0.53 -1.61
CA CYS A 30 -10.27 -0.50 -2.64
C CYS A 30 -11.36 -1.52 -2.29
N GLY A 31 -12.31 -1.11 -1.44
CA GLY A 31 -13.35 -2.02 -0.95
C GLY A 31 -12.76 -3.13 -0.09
N ASP A 32 -12.91 -4.38 -0.54
CA ASP A 32 -12.45 -5.57 0.17
C ASP A 32 -11.00 -5.98 -0.15
N PHE A 33 -10.26 -5.17 -0.91
CA PHE A 33 -8.87 -5.45 -1.29
C PHE A 33 -7.93 -4.31 -0.88
N TYR A 34 -6.69 -4.67 -0.52
CA TYR A 34 -5.56 -3.76 -0.58
C TYR A 34 -4.90 -3.89 -1.93
N GLU A 35 -4.79 -2.76 -2.64
CA GLU A 35 -4.18 -2.67 -3.96
C GLU A 35 -2.91 -1.80 -3.89
N THR A 36 -1.93 -2.18 -4.70
CA THR A 36 -0.68 -1.46 -4.93
C THR A 36 -0.57 -1.20 -6.43
N TYR A 37 0.09 -0.11 -6.81
CA TYR A 37 0.20 0.29 -8.22
C TYR A 37 1.64 0.60 -8.64
N SER A 38 1.90 0.53 -9.94
CA SER A 38 3.18 0.90 -10.56
C SER A 38 4.35 0.10 -9.95
N THR A 39 5.41 0.77 -9.50
CA THR A 39 6.59 0.12 -8.89
C THR A 39 6.25 -0.63 -7.61
N ASP A 40 5.31 -0.11 -6.81
CA ASP A 40 4.90 -0.76 -5.57
C ASP A 40 4.21 -2.10 -5.85
N ALA A 41 3.48 -2.20 -6.97
CA ALA A 41 2.85 -3.44 -7.41
C ALA A 41 3.87 -4.53 -7.76
N ILE A 42 4.94 -4.15 -8.47
CA ILE A 42 5.99 -5.09 -8.87
C ILE A 42 6.70 -5.63 -7.62
N ILE A 43 7.07 -4.73 -6.69
CA ILE A 43 7.72 -5.08 -5.44
C ILE A 43 6.83 -5.96 -4.56
N ALA A 44 5.55 -5.59 -4.43
CA ALA A 44 4.60 -6.35 -3.63
C ALA A 44 4.33 -7.74 -4.25
N ALA A 45 4.19 -7.84 -5.57
CA ALA A 45 4.03 -9.10 -6.27
C ALA A 45 5.20 -10.05 -6.03
N GLU A 46 6.43 -9.54 -6.13
CA GLU A 46 7.65 -10.31 -5.92
C GLU A 46 7.80 -10.79 -4.47
N ILE A 47 7.65 -9.90 -3.49
CA ILE A 47 7.84 -10.23 -2.07
C ILE A 47 6.72 -11.13 -1.55
N LEU A 48 5.48 -10.85 -1.92
CA LEU A 48 4.32 -11.56 -1.40
C LEU A 48 4.00 -12.83 -2.19
N GLY A 49 4.58 -12.99 -3.39
CA GLY A 49 4.25 -14.09 -4.30
C GLY A 49 2.82 -14.02 -4.84
N ILE A 50 2.30 -12.80 -5.03
CA ILE A 50 0.94 -12.58 -5.55
C ILE A 50 0.97 -12.19 -7.03
N THR A 51 -0.15 -12.41 -7.72
CA THR A 51 -0.24 -12.15 -9.16
C THR A 51 -0.11 -10.65 -9.46
N LEU A 52 0.88 -10.31 -10.30
CA LEU A 52 0.98 -8.99 -10.92
C LEU A 52 -0.01 -8.91 -12.09
N THR A 53 -0.91 -7.94 -12.04
CA THR A 53 -1.94 -7.70 -13.04
C THR A 53 -1.79 -6.32 -13.65
N LYS A 54 -2.53 -6.05 -14.72
CA LYS A 54 -2.51 -4.76 -15.42
C LYS A 54 -3.90 -4.16 -15.43
N ARG A 55 -4.02 -2.94 -14.90
CA ARG A 55 -5.26 -2.16 -14.93
C ARG A 55 -5.26 -1.22 -16.13
N ALA A 56 -6.30 -1.27 -16.96
CA ALA A 56 -6.47 -0.33 -18.07
C ALA A 56 -7.00 1.04 -17.57
N ASN A 57 -6.30 2.14 -17.89
CA ASN A 57 -6.69 3.50 -17.51
C ASN A 57 -7.15 4.33 -18.73
N GLY A 58 -8.28 3.94 -19.33
CA GLY A 58 -9.08 4.78 -20.24
C GLY A 58 -8.51 5.17 -21.61
N LYS A 59 -7.19 5.05 -21.83
CA LYS A 59 -6.49 5.50 -23.06
C LYS A 59 -5.49 4.48 -23.61
N GLY A 60 -5.76 3.19 -23.45
CA GLY A 60 -4.88 2.11 -23.92
C GLY A 60 -3.57 1.95 -23.15
N LYS A 61 -3.33 2.77 -22.11
CA LYS A 61 -2.23 2.59 -21.16
C LYS A 61 -2.67 1.72 -19.99
N THR A 62 -1.80 0.79 -19.62
CA THR A 62 -1.99 -0.08 -18.46
C THR A 62 -1.08 0.35 -17.32
N VAL A 63 -1.57 0.24 -16.09
CA VAL A 63 -0.79 0.40 -14.87
C VAL A 63 -0.64 -0.96 -14.21
N GLU A 64 0.59 -1.30 -13.83
CA GLU A 64 0.87 -2.51 -13.05
C GLU A 64 0.16 -2.43 -11.70
N MET A 65 -0.48 -3.52 -11.30
CA MET A 65 -1.35 -3.59 -10.13
C MET A 65 -1.21 -4.96 -9.47
N ALA A 66 -1.01 -4.97 -8.16
CA ALA A 66 -1.02 -6.19 -7.36
C ALA A 66 -1.86 -5.93 -6.11
N GLY A 67 -2.56 -6.95 -5.63
CA GLY A 67 -3.41 -6.78 -4.46
C GLY A 67 -3.81 -8.10 -3.83
N PHE A 68 -4.28 -8.00 -2.59
CA PHE A 68 -4.76 -9.12 -1.80
C PHE A 68 -5.99 -8.72 -0.98
N PRO A 69 -6.82 -9.69 -0.54
CA PRO A 69 -8.00 -9.38 0.26
C PRO A 69 -7.65 -8.70 1.58
N HIS A 70 -8.44 -7.72 2.01
CA HIS A 70 -8.12 -6.88 3.18
C HIS A 70 -7.91 -7.67 4.48
N HIS A 71 -8.63 -8.78 4.66
CA HIS A 71 -8.48 -9.66 5.83
C HIS A 71 -7.14 -10.41 5.84
N ALA A 72 -6.43 -10.48 4.72
CA ALA A 72 -5.10 -11.09 4.64
C ALA A 72 -3.97 -10.10 5.00
N LEU A 73 -4.30 -8.88 5.45
CA LEU A 73 -3.32 -7.88 5.87
C LEU A 73 -2.37 -8.42 6.94
N ASP A 74 -2.90 -9.10 7.96
CA ASP A 74 -2.08 -9.68 9.05
C ASP A 74 -1.12 -10.77 8.58
N THR A 75 -1.38 -11.36 7.40
CA THR A 75 -0.52 -12.37 6.79
C THR A 75 0.55 -11.75 5.88
N TYR A 76 0.19 -10.73 5.10
CA TYR A 76 1.07 -10.15 4.08
C TYR A 76 1.91 -8.98 4.59
N LEU A 77 1.36 -8.17 5.48
CA LEU A 77 2.08 -7.03 6.05
C LEU A 77 3.41 -7.46 6.70
N PRO A 78 3.47 -8.51 7.55
CA PRO A 78 4.74 -8.96 8.12
C PRO A 78 5.79 -9.36 7.10
N LYS A 79 5.39 -9.91 5.95
CA LYS A 79 6.32 -10.31 4.88
C LYS A 79 6.97 -9.09 4.23
N LEU A 80 6.19 -8.05 3.95
CA LEU A 80 6.71 -6.79 3.42
C LEU A 80 7.70 -6.13 4.39
N ILE A 81 7.34 -6.09 5.68
CA ILE A 81 8.19 -5.51 6.71
C ILE A 81 9.51 -6.29 6.87
N ARG A 82 9.44 -7.62 6.92
CA ARG A 82 10.64 -8.49 7.01
C ARG A 82 11.55 -8.37 5.80
N ALA A 83 11.00 -8.07 4.62
CA ALA A 83 11.76 -7.74 3.43
C ALA A 83 12.38 -6.31 3.46
N GLY A 84 12.33 -5.63 4.62
CA GLY A 84 12.91 -4.31 4.83
C GLY A 84 12.10 -3.17 4.20
N LYS A 85 10.86 -3.41 3.79
CA LYS A 85 10.01 -2.37 3.19
C LYS A 85 9.29 -1.58 4.28
N ARG A 86 9.22 -0.26 4.10
CA ARG A 86 8.27 0.59 4.82
C ARG A 86 6.92 0.46 4.12
N VAL A 87 5.83 0.35 4.87
CA VAL A 87 4.49 0.15 4.32
C VAL A 87 3.54 1.20 4.85
N ALA A 88 2.88 1.93 3.95
CA ALA A 88 1.82 2.87 4.28
C ALA A 88 0.46 2.23 3.99
N ILE A 89 -0.37 2.07 5.02
CA ILE A 89 -1.72 1.54 4.91
C ILE A 89 -2.68 2.71 4.74
N CYS A 90 -3.47 2.67 3.67
CA CYS A 90 -4.45 3.69 3.36
C CYS A 90 -5.86 3.08 3.34
N ASP A 91 -6.68 3.48 4.31
CA ASP A 91 -8.05 3.02 4.47
C ASP A 91 -9.10 4.03 3.98
N GLN A 92 -10.32 3.52 3.82
CA GLN A 92 -11.51 4.33 3.64
C GLN A 92 -11.94 4.92 4.99
N LEU A 93 -11.96 6.25 5.08
CA LEU A 93 -12.34 6.98 6.30
C LEU A 93 -13.85 7.18 6.42
N GLU A 94 -14.58 6.95 5.34
CA GLU A 94 -16.03 7.13 5.24
C GLU A 94 -16.67 5.84 4.74
N ASP A 95 -17.89 5.54 5.21
CA ASP A 95 -18.65 4.38 4.74
C ASP A 95 -19.09 4.62 3.27
N PRO A 96 -18.78 3.69 2.33
CA PRO A 96 -19.23 3.76 0.96
C PRO A 96 -20.76 3.91 0.82
N LYS A 97 -21.53 3.41 1.80
CA LYS A 97 -23.00 3.44 1.77
C LYS A 97 -23.60 4.80 2.07
N THR A 98 -22.91 5.65 2.81
CA THR A 98 -23.41 6.99 3.20
C THR A 98 -23.06 8.08 2.21
N THR A 99 -22.18 7.82 1.24
CA THR A 99 -21.63 8.87 0.36
C THR A 99 -21.86 8.56 -1.12
N LYS A 100 -22.60 9.44 -1.82
CA LYS A 100 -22.80 9.37 -3.29
C LYS A 100 -21.57 9.84 -4.10
N LYS A 101 -20.55 10.38 -3.42
CA LYS A 101 -19.29 10.87 -3.99
C LYS A 101 -18.15 9.89 -3.71
N LEU A 102 -16.99 10.12 -4.32
CA LEU A 102 -15.79 9.31 -4.09
C LEU A 102 -15.43 9.29 -2.59
N VAL A 103 -15.36 8.09 -2.01
CA VAL A 103 -15.04 7.86 -0.60
C VAL A 103 -13.70 8.52 -0.23
N LYS A 104 -13.67 9.26 0.87
CA LYS A 104 -12.45 9.86 1.40
C LYS A 104 -11.51 8.77 1.93
N ARG A 105 -10.24 8.86 1.55
CA ARG A 105 -9.19 7.94 1.98
C ARG A 105 -8.06 8.70 2.67
N GLY A 106 -7.45 8.05 3.63
CA GLY A 106 -6.31 8.58 4.37
C GLY A 106 -5.36 7.47 4.77
N ILE A 107 -4.11 7.84 5.02
CA ILE A 107 -3.12 6.93 5.60
C ILE A 107 -3.48 6.76 7.07
N THR A 108 -3.85 5.55 7.45
CA THR A 108 -4.22 5.18 8.82
C THR A 108 -3.00 4.76 9.61
N GLU A 109 -2.04 4.11 8.95
CA GLU A 109 -0.87 3.56 9.62
C GLU A 109 0.36 3.59 8.69
N LEU A 110 1.52 3.90 9.27
CA LEU A 110 2.83 3.77 8.62
C LEU A 110 3.67 2.77 9.39
N VAL A 111 3.82 1.58 8.82
CA VAL A 111 4.54 0.47 9.44
C VAL A 111 5.96 0.44 8.89
N THR A 112 6.94 0.41 9.80
CA THR A 112 8.35 0.36 9.44
C THR A 112 9.05 -0.76 10.21
N PRO A 113 10.13 -1.36 9.67
CA PRO A 113 10.84 -2.46 10.34
C PRO A 113 11.23 -2.13 11.79
N GLY A 114 11.70 -0.91 12.06
CA GLY A 114 12.12 -0.46 13.39
C GLY A 114 11.00 -0.07 14.36
N VAL A 115 9.74 -0.01 13.91
CA VAL A 115 8.57 0.41 14.74
C VAL A 115 7.42 -0.60 14.63
N SER A 116 7.69 -1.81 14.14
CA SER A 116 6.64 -2.83 14.00
C SER A 116 6.31 -3.44 15.35
N ILE A 117 5.05 -3.29 15.78
CA ILE A 117 4.52 -3.73 17.08
C ILE A 117 3.92 -5.15 16.99
N ASN A 118 3.74 -5.69 15.79
CA ASN A 118 3.05 -6.96 15.58
C ASN A 118 3.94 -8.16 15.94
N ASP A 119 3.47 -9.05 16.82
CA ASP A 119 4.16 -10.28 17.26
C ASP A 119 4.54 -11.19 16.09
N ASN A 120 3.80 -11.13 14.98
CA ASN A 120 4.11 -11.86 13.76
C ASN A 120 5.28 -11.28 12.97
N VAL A 121 5.81 -10.10 13.33
CA VAL A 121 7.01 -9.49 12.75
C VAL A 121 8.18 -9.63 13.71
N LEU A 122 7.93 -9.38 15.00
CA LEU A 122 8.94 -9.41 16.06
C LEU A 122 9.32 -10.86 16.40
N ASN A 123 10.60 -11.18 16.30
CA ASN A 123 11.10 -12.43 16.85
C ASN A 123 11.19 -12.27 18.37
N TYR A 124 10.39 -13.01 19.14
CA TYR A 124 10.34 -12.92 20.61
C TYR A 124 11.71 -13.09 21.30
N LYS A 125 12.68 -13.70 20.61
CA LYS A 125 14.04 -13.91 21.11
C LYS A 125 15.04 -12.79 20.79
N GLU A 126 14.63 -11.76 20.05
CA GLU A 126 15.52 -10.72 19.56
C GLU A 126 14.96 -9.32 19.81
N ASN A 127 15.84 -8.39 20.19
CA ASN A 127 15.46 -7.00 20.43
C ASN A 127 15.30 -6.25 19.10
N ASN A 128 14.21 -5.48 18.95
CA ASN A 128 14.04 -4.55 17.84
C ASN A 128 14.45 -3.13 18.29
N PHE A 129 15.54 -2.61 17.76
CA PHE A 129 16.11 -1.32 18.18
C PHE A 129 15.79 -0.22 17.17
N LEU A 130 15.36 0.94 17.68
CA LEU A 130 15.31 2.19 16.92
C LEU A 130 16.43 3.11 17.42
N ALA A 131 17.25 3.63 16.52
CA ALA A 131 18.30 4.57 16.85
C ALA A 131 18.19 5.82 15.97
N ALA A 132 18.50 6.97 16.56
CA ALA A 132 18.68 8.24 15.86
C ALA A 132 20.03 8.83 16.29
N VAL A 133 20.80 9.33 15.33
CA VAL A 133 22.06 10.04 15.57
C VAL A 133 21.89 11.44 15.00
N HIS A 134 22.27 12.47 15.76
CA HIS A 134 22.20 13.89 15.40
C HIS A 134 23.59 14.48 15.30
#